data_AF-A0A087GEX3-F1
#
_entry.id   AF-A0A087GEX3-F1
#
_cell.length_a   1.000
_cell.length_b   1.000
_cell.length_c   1.000
_cell.angle_alpha   90.00
_cell.angle_beta   90.00
_cell.angle_gamma   90.00
#
_symmetry.space_group_name_H-M   'P 1'
#
loop_
_entity.id
_entity.type
_entity.pdbx_description
1 polymer ?
#
loop_
_entity_poly.entity_id
_entity_poly.type
_entity_poly.pdbx_seq_one_letter_code
_entity_poly.pdbx_strand_id
1 'polypeptide(L)'
;MNVSGKKFSQESIGSERCEELEKSSSFYQKVYSEIEEIGWEPLRRLGGDLTFFSFHILDEKRRGHVLEIQLDRDYPKSPPSVSADVPFMFTLDWSISSRLKDVMFQFHKHLDNLQEFWSVLDDIDKSLCVVDVKQPSRASPVRRIDAGNDCILVVHINFDDPKSLPECRFIGPAPPAMHMNNLHMIWRRNSKKWSKEKSFPENLECILGTELPKPQGLQEEDDHQQVECGICYAQFLPTDEELGTRSGTRTDYTCENISCNKSFHSLCLTDWLRSITTTRQSFDVLFGNCPYCSDPVAVKISNK
;
A
#
# COMPACT_ATOMS: atom_id res chain seq x y z
N MET A 1 45.45 41.48 35.04
CA MET A 1 43.97 41.52 34.98
C MET A 1 43.54 41.00 33.62
N ASN A 2 42.94 39.81 33.57
CA ASN A 2 41.94 39.34 32.58
C ASN A 2 41.90 37.81 32.57
N VAL A 3 41.18 37.25 33.54
CA VAL A 3 40.72 35.85 33.51
C VAL A 3 39.27 35.84 34.01
N SER A 4 38.34 36.44 33.25
CA SER A 4 36.90 36.39 33.59
C SER A 4 35.97 36.23 32.39
N GLY A 5 36.48 36.17 31.16
CA GLY A 5 35.65 36.14 29.94
C GLY A 5 35.33 34.75 29.36
N LYS A 6 35.88 33.64 29.90
CA LYS A 6 35.70 32.28 29.33
C LYS A 6 34.74 31.36 30.09
N LYS A 7 34.35 31.70 31.33
CA LYS A 7 33.45 30.86 32.13
C LYS A 7 31.96 31.04 31.79
N PHE A 8 31.54 32.28 31.49
CA PHE A 8 30.13 32.60 31.22
C PHE A 8 29.58 31.97 29.92
N SER A 9 30.42 31.79 28.90
CA SER A 9 29.98 31.21 27.61
C SER A 9 29.79 29.70 27.65
N GLN A 10 30.51 28.97 28.52
CA GLN A 10 30.37 27.50 28.64
C GLN A 10 29.17 27.10 29.50
N GLU A 11 28.80 27.91 30.50
CA GLU A 11 27.59 27.67 31.32
C GLU A 11 26.30 27.90 30.52
N SER A 12 26.26 28.90 29.63
CA SER A 12 25.11 29.15 28.74
C SER A 12 24.88 27.98 27.76
N ILE A 13 25.96 27.48 27.13
CA ILE A 13 25.89 26.35 26.19
C ILE A 13 25.52 25.04 26.92
N GLY A 14 25.99 24.86 28.16
CA GLY A 14 25.62 23.72 28.99
C GLY A 14 24.15 23.73 29.42
N SER A 15 23.62 24.91 29.76
CA SER A 15 22.21 25.11 30.14
C SER A 15 21.27 24.87 28.95
N GLU A 16 21.57 25.44 27.79
CA GLU A 16 20.78 25.24 26.56
C GLU A 16 20.73 23.76 26.15
N ARG A 17 21.87 23.06 26.24
CA ARG A 17 21.94 21.63 25.90
C ARG A 17 21.19 20.75 26.90
N CYS A 18 21.16 21.10 28.19
CA CYS A 18 20.36 20.41 29.19
C CYS A 18 18.85 20.63 28.96
N GLU A 19 18.42 21.85 28.65
CA GLU A 19 17.02 22.13 28.31
C GLU A 19 16.55 21.42 27.04
N GLU A 20 17.40 21.32 26.01
CA GLU A 20 17.08 20.57 24.78
C GLU A 20 16.91 19.07 25.05
N LEU A 21 17.74 18.48 25.91
CA LEU A 21 17.63 17.08 26.31
C LEU A 21 16.36 16.82 27.13
N GLU A 22 15.98 17.72 28.04
CA GLU A 22 14.73 17.62 28.81
C GLU A 22 13.48 17.78 27.93
N LYS A 23 13.49 18.72 26.98
CA LYS A 23 12.42 18.89 25.98
C LYS A 23 12.28 17.66 25.10
N SER A 24 13.40 17.07 24.68
CA SER A 24 13.40 15.82 23.90
C SER A 24 12.87 14.64 24.72
N SER A 25 13.30 14.50 25.98
CA SER A 25 12.83 13.43 26.87
C SER A 25 11.32 13.50 27.15
N SER A 26 10.80 14.71 27.41
CA SER A 26 9.36 14.92 27.63
C SER A 26 8.52 14.70 26.37
N PHE A 27 9.04 15.08 25.20
CA PHE A 27 8.43 14.76 23.90
C PHE A 27 8.32 13.23 23.70
N TYR A 28 9.42 12.50 23.87
CA TYR A 28 9.41 11.05 23.67
C TYR A 28 8.48 10.34 24.64
N GLN A 29 8.51 10.70 25.93
CA GLN A 29 7.62 10.10 26.92
C GLN A 29 6.14 10.34 26.58
N LYS A 30 5.81 11.53 26.07
CA LYS A 30 4.46 11.86 25.61
C LYS A 30 4.05 10.99 24.43
N VAL A 31 4.89 10.90 23.40
CA VAL A 31 4.62 10.11 22.19
C VAL A 31 4.45 8.62 22.54
N TYR A 32 5.33 8.05 23.37
CA TYR A 32 5.21 6.67 23.84
C TYR A 32 3.88 6.42 24.56
N SER A 33 3.49 7.30 25.48
CA SER A 33 2.20 7.20 26.18
C SER A 33 1.01 7.25 25.22
N GLU A 34 1.10 8.05 24.15
CA GLU A 34 0.04 8.13 23.14
C GLU A 34 -0.05 6.89 22.26
N ILE A 35 1.09 6.26 21.94
CA ILE A 35 1.11 4.97 21.24
C ILE A 35 0.54 3.87 22.14
N GLU A 36 0.86 3.85 23.43
CA GLU A 36 0.28 2.90 24.38
C GLU A 36 -1.24 3.01 24.48
N GLU A 37 -1.78 4.23 24.41
CA GLU A 37 -3.23 4.47 24.38
C GLU A 37 -3.92 3.93 23.12
N ILE A 38 -3.24 3.98 21.98
CA ILE A 38 -3.73 3.41 20.72
C ILE A 38 -3.57 1.88 20.72
N GLY A 39 -2.50 1.39 21.33
CA GLY A 39 -2.05 0.01 21.27
C GLY A 39 -0.93 -0.18 20.24
N TRP A 40 -0.03 -1.12 20.54
CA TRP A 40 1.14 -1.43 19.72
C TRP A 40 0.83 -2.35 18.53
N GLU A 41 -0.27 -3.10 18.56
CA GLU A 41 -0.62 -4.09 17.52
C GLU A 41 -0.85 -3.45 16.13
N PRO A 42 -1.56 -2.30 16.01
CA PRO A 42 -1.76 -1.65 14.72
C PRO A 42 -0.48 -0.99 14.17
N LEU A 43 0.55 -0.75 15.00
CA LEU A 43 1.76 -0.06 14.58
C LEU A 43 2.64 -0.99 13.72
N ARG A 44 2.96 -0.57 12.49
CA ARG A 44 3.78 -1.31 11.53
C ARG A 44 5.19 -0.76 11.39
N ARG A 45 5.33 0.55 11.33
CA ARG A 45 6.62 1.22 11.22
C ARG A 45 6.71 2.37 12.22
N LEU A 46 7.90 2.54 12.76
CA LEU A 46 8.25 3.55 13.71
C LEU A 46 9.58 4.16 13.28
N GLY A 47 9.61 5.47 13.03
CA GLY A 47 10.82 6.20 12.75
C GLY A 47 11.75 6.18 13.97
N GLY A 48 13.06 6.09 13.75
CA GLY A 48 14.04 6.01 14.84
C GLY A 48 14.06 7.24 15.77
N ASP A 49 13.56 8.37 15.30
CA ASP A 49 13.41 9.62 16.05
C ASP A 49 12.00 9.83 16.62
N LEU A 50 11.12 8.82 16.52
CA LEU A 50 9.73 8.86 16.98
C LEU A 50 8.92 10.03 16.40
N THR A 51 9.29 10.50 15.21
CA THR A 51 8.51 11.53 14.49
C THR A 51 7.63 10.92 13.40
N PHE A 52 7.93 9.71 12.94
CA PHE A 52 7.17 9.02 11.90
C PHE A 52 6.52 7.74 12.44
N PHE A 53 5.26 7.52 12.07
CA PHE A 53 4.51 6.30 12.39
C PHE A 53 3.74 5.82 11.18
N SER A 54 3.60 4.50 11.07
CA SER A 54 2.73 3.87 10.10
C SER A 54 1.84 2.86 10.81
N PHE A 55 0.53 3.10 10.80
CA PHE A 55 -0.48 2.25 11.42
C PHE A 55 -1.24 1.48 10.35
N HIS A 56 -1.45 0.19 10.56
CA HIS A 56 -2.31 -0.66 9.76
C HIS A 56 -3.67 -0.80 10.44
N ILE A 57 -4.72 -0.39 9.74
CA ILE A 57 -6.08 -0.25 10.26
C ILE A 57 -7.01 -1.06 9.36
N LEU A 58 -7.95 -1.77 9.98
CA LEU A 58 -8.98 -2.50 9.26
C LEU A 58 -10.29 -1.69 9.29
N ASP A 59 -10.94 -1.55 8.14
CA ASP A 59 -12.30 -1.01 8.11
C ASP A 59 -13.37 -2.06 8.48
N GLU A 60 -14.65 -1.67 8.47
CA GLU A 60 -15.77 -2.56 8.80
C GLU A 60 -15.86 -3.81 7.90
N LYS A 61 -15.35 -3.73 6.67
CA LYS A 61 -15.30 -4.85 5.71
C LYS A 61 -13.96 -5.58 5.71
N ARG A 62 -13.13 -5.33 6.72
CA ARG A 62 -11.81 -5.96 6.93
C ARG A 62 -10.82 -5.66 5.80
N ARG A 63 -10.99 -4.53 5.10
CA ARG A 63 -9.98 -4.02 4.16
C ARG A 63 -8.88 -3.34 4.96
N GLY A 64 -7.63 -3.65 4.62
CA GLY A 64 -6.46 -3.05 5.24
C GLY A 64 -6.15 -1.67 4.66
N HIS A 65 -5.93 -0.71 5.54
CA HIS A 65 -5.57 0.67 5.24
C HIS A 65 -4.30 1.01 6.02
N VAL A 66 -3.40 1.79 5.40
CA VAL A 66 -2.19 2.27 6.07
C VAL A 66 -2.34 3.78 6.30
N LEU A 67 -2.30 4.19 7.56
CA LEU A 67 -2.23 5.59 7.97
C LEU A 67 -0.80 5.92 8.37
N GLU A 68 -0.20 6.85 7.65
CA GLU A 68 1.10 7.41 7.99
C GLU A 68 0.91 8.74 8.71
N ILE A 69 1.69 8.94 9.77
CA ILE A 69 1.63 10.14 10.61
C ILE A 69 3.06 10.66 10.78
N GLN A 70 3.25 11.94 10.51
CA GLN A 70 4.51 12.66 10.72
C GLN A 70 4.30 13.78 11.74
N LEU A 71 5.10 13.79 12.80
CA LEU A 71 5.13 14.83 13.82
C LEU A 71 6.18 15.88 13.48
N ASP A 72 5.80 17.13 13.72
CA ASP A 72 6.73 18.25 13.74
C ASP A 72 7.29 18.49 15.15
N ARG A 73 8.38 19.26 15.23
CA ARG A 73 9.10 19.53 16.49
C ARG A 73 8.27 20.26 17.54
N ASP A 74 7.25 20.99 17.11
CA ASP A 74 6.36 21.75 17.97
C ASP A 74 5.09 20.98 18.36
N TYR A 75 4.95 19.72 17.96
CA TYR A 75 3.88 18.84 18.38
C TYR A 75 3.68 18.83 19.92
N PRO A 76 2.45 18.89 20.44
CA PRO A 76 1.16 18.92 19.72
C PRO A 76 0.66 20.34 19.39
N LYS A 77 1.50 21.38 19.51
CA LYS A 77 1.05 22.76 19.23
C LYS A 77 0.65 22.92 17.77
N SER A 78 1.37 22.25 16.86
CA SER A 78 1.00 22.01 15.48
C SER A 78 0.30 20.66 15.32
N PRO A 79 -0.63 20.54 14.35
CA PRO A 79 -1.19 19.26 13.97
C PRO A 79 -0.12 18.38 13.30
N PRO A 80 -0.18 17.06 13.48
CA PRO A 80 0.64 16.15 12.71
C PRO A 80 0.20 16.15 11.24
N SER A 81 1.14 15.86 10.34
CA SER A 81 0.85 15.57 8.93
C SER A 81 0.39 14.12 8.79
N VAL A 82 -0.64 13.88 7.98
CA VAL A 82 -1.25 12.57 7.81
C VAL A 82 -1.38 12.21 6.32
N SER A 83 -1.12 10.95 5.97
CA SER A 83 -1.29 10.41 4.61
C SER A 83 -1.80 8.97 4.63
N ALA A 84 -2.58 8.60 3.62
CA ALA A 84 -3.10 7.25 3.40
C ALA A 84 -3.47 7.04 1.93
N ASP A 85 -3.56 5.78 1.47
CA ASP A 85 -4.08 5.43 0.12
C ASP A 85 -5.62 5.56 0.10
N VAL A 86 -6.12 6.77 0.27
CA VAL A 86 -7.54 7.12 0.25
C VAL A 86 -7.79 8.20 -0.80
N PRO A 87 -9.01 8.33 -1.33
CA PRO A 87 -9.20 9.18 -2.51
C PRO A 87 -9.05 10.68 -2.25
N PHE A 88 -9.32 11.09 -1.01
CA PHE A 88 -9.00 12.39 -0.49
C PHE A 88 -8.74 12.26 1.01
N MET A 89 -7.85 13.10 1.53
CA MET A 89 -7.60 13.17 2.98
C MET A 89 -8.67 14.00 3.66
N PHE A 90 -9.07 13.58 4.87
CA PHE A 90 -9.94 14.36 5.74
C PHE A 90 -9.21 15.62 6.24
N THR A 91 -9.97 16.65 6.60
CA THR A 91 -9.42 17.80 7.33
C THR A 91 -9.31 17.42 8.80
N LEU A 92 -8.08 17.33 9.30
CA LEU A 92 -7.83 16.99 10.70
C LEU A 92 -8.28 18.15 11.61
N ASP A 93 -9.28 17.89 12.44
CA ASP A 93 -9.63 18.78 13.54
C ASP A 93 -8.62 18.60 14.67
N TRP A 94 -7.88 19.67 14.97
CA TRP A 94 -6.74 19.61 15.88
C TRP A 94 -6.69 20.80 16.83
N SER A 95 -6.36 20.50 18.08
CA SER A 95 -6.14 21.47 19.15
C SER A 95 -4.85 21.13 19.90
N ILE A 96 -4.33 22.07 20.70
CA ILE A 96 -3.14 21.82 21.53
C ILE A 96 -3.34 20.71 22.59
N SER A 97 -4.59 20.35 22.88
CA SER A 97 -4.97 19.25 23.76
C SER A 97 -5.21 17.92 23.03
N SER A 98 -5.23 17.95 21.69
CA SER A 98 -5.41 16.76 20.85
C SER A 98 -4.19 15.84 20.93
N ARG A 99 -4.42 14.56 20.65
CA ARG A 99 -3.47 13.46 20.77
C ARG A 99 -3.60 12.51 19.57
N LEU A 100 -2.64 11.61 19.38
CA LEU A 100 -2.62 10.67 18.26
C LEU A 100 -3.90 9.82 18.16
N LYS A 101 -4.52 9.45 19.28
CA LYS A 101 -5.80 8.71 19.27
C LYS A 101 -6.95 9.50 18.63
N ASP A 102 -6.91 10.82 18.67
CA ASP A 102 -7.92 11.67 18.03
C ASP A 102 -7.76 11.66 16.51
N VAL A 103 -6.51 11.56 16.03
CA VAL A 103 -6.22 11.30 14.60
C VAL A 103 -6.79 9.95 14.20
N MET A 104 -6.53 8.91 14.99
CA MET A 104 -7.06 7.57 14.74
C MET A 104 -8.58 7.58 14.68
N PHE A 105 -9.25 8.20 15.64
CA PHE A 105 -10.71 8.30 15.68
C PHE A 105 -11.27 9.01 14.43
N GLN A 106 -10.69 10.15 14.04
CA GLN A 106 -11.10 10.87 12.84
C GLN A 106 -10.85 10.07 11.56
N PHE A 107 -9.73 9.34 11.48
CA PHE A 107 -9.44 8.48 10.35
C PHE A 107 -10.44 7.32 10.24
N HIS A 108 -10.81 6.65 11.33
CA HIS A 108 -11.85 5.60 11.29
C HIS A 108 -13.17 6.15 10.75
N LYS A 109 -13.61 7.31 11.24
CA LYS A 109 -14.82 7.97 10.72
C LYS A 109 -14.69 8.31 9.23
N HIS A 110 -13.50 8.68 8.77
CA HIS A 110 -13.23 8.91 7.35
C HIS A 110 -13.34 7.62 6.53
N LEU A 111 -12.81 6.51 7.04
CA LEU A 111 -12.96 5.19 6.42
C LEU A 111 -14.43 4.77 6.32
N ASP A 112 -15.24 5.04 7.35
CA ASP A 112 -16.67 4.74 7.37
C ASP A 112 -17.43 5.47 6.24
N ASN A 113 -17.07 6.72 5.96
CA ASN A 113 -17.69 7.50 4.88
C ASN A 113 -17.35 6.95 3.48
N LEU A 114 -16.22 6.27 3.32
CA LEU A 114 -15.73 5.76 2.03
C LEU A 114 -16.16 4.30 1.76
N GLN A 115 -16.95 3.69 2.64
CA GLN A 115 -17.32 2.28 2.54
C GLN A 115 -18.09 1.94 1.25
N GLU A 116 -19.04 2.78 0.85
CA GLU A 116 -19.80 2.55 -0.39
C GLU A 116 -18.91 2.67 -1.63
N PHE A 117 -18.03 3.67 -1.65
CA PHE A 117 -17.07 3.88 -2.73
C PHE A 117 -16.17 2.67 -2.92
N TRP A 118 -15.50 2.19 -1.87
CA TRP A 118 -14.65 1.00 -1.99
C TRP A 118 -15.43 -0.27 -2.28
N SER A 119 -16.70 -0.36 -1.88
CA SER A 119 -17.54 -1.50 -2.24
C SER A 119 -17.84 -1.55 -3.74
N VAL A 120 -18.06 -0.39 -4.38
CA VAL A 120 -18.20 -0.30 -5.84
C VAL A 120 -16.89 -0.68 -6.54
N LEU A 121 -15.75 -0.21 -6.03
CA LEU A 121 -14.45 -0.61 -6.57
C LEU A 121 -14.21 -2.11 -6.43
N ASP A 122 -14.50 -2.70 -5.27
CA ASP A 122 -14.37 -4.15 -5.06
C ASP A 122 -15.26 -4.96 -6.02
N ASP A 123 -16.48 -4.48 -6.28
CA ASP A 123 -17.42 -5.13 -7.19
C ASP A 123 -16.90 -5.11 -8.64
N ILE A 124 -16.36 -3.97 -9.09
CA ILE A 124 -15.69 -3.85 -10.39
C ILE A 124 -14.46 -4.75 -10.47
N ASP A 125 -13.55 -4.63 -9.49
CA ASP A 125 -12.25 -5.30 -9.49
C ASP A 125 -12.38 -6.83 -9.40
N LYS A 126 -13.46 -7.34 -8.79
CA LYS A 126 -13.76 -8.78 -8.72
C LYS A 126 -14.51 -9.31 -9.94
N SER A 127 -15.35 -8.50 -10.57
CA SER A 127 -16.28 -8.97 -11.60
C SER A 127 -15.80 -8.72 -13.03
N LEU A 128 -14.91 -7.75 -13.24
CA LEU A 128 -14.50 -7.26 -14.56
C LEU A 128 -12.97 -7.29 -14.74
N CYS A 129 -12.52 -7.49 -15.98
CA CYS A 129 -11.10 -7.46 -16.32
C CYS A 129 -10.54 -6.02 -16.27
N VAL A 130 -9.78 -5.67 -15.23
CA VAL A 130 -9.13 -4.35 -15.05
C VAL A 130 -7.69 -4.41 -15.58
N VAL A 131 -7.36 -3.54 -16.53
CA VAL A 131 -6.19 -3.72 -17.43
C VAL A 131 -4.85 -3.22 -16.87
N ASP A 132 -4.85 -2.26 -15.93
CA ASP A 132 -3.64 -1.46 -15.68
C ASP A 132 -3.03 -1.56 -14.28
N VAL A 133 -3.49 -2.46 -13.41
CA VAL A 133 -2.87 -2.58 -12.08
C VAL A 133 -2.99 -4.00 -11.54
N LYS A 134 -1.86 -4.60 -11.15
CA LYS A 134 -1.84 -5.89 -10.40
C LYS A 134 -2.63 -5.78 -9.08
N GLN A 135 -2.64 -4.59 -8.47
CA GLN A 135 -3.46 -4.24 -7.31
C GLN A 135 -3.96 -2.80 -7.44
N PRO A 136 -5.25 -2.59 -7.77
CA PRO A 136 -5.81 -1.25 -7.91
C PRO A 136 -5.70 -0.43 -6.62
N SER A 137 -5.18 0.79 -6.69
CA SER A 137 -5.12 1.72 -5.56
C SER A 137 -6.54 2.05 -5.05
N ARG A 138 -6.64 2.21 -3.72
CA ARG A 138 -7.86 2.61 -3.02
C ARG A 138 -8.10 4.12 -3.07
N ALA A 139 -7.08 4.90 -3.43
CA ALA A 139 -7.21 6.32 -3.72
C ALA A 139 -7.74 6.63 -5.12
N SER A 140 -7.56 5.73 -6.10
CA SER A 140 -7.95 6.02 -7.49
C SER A 140 -9.47 5.87 -7.72
N PRO A 141 -10.18 6.94 -8.16
CA PRO A 141 -11.57 6.85 -8.63
C PRO A 141 -11.70 6.26 -10.03
N VAL A 142 -10.59 5.93 -10.68
CA VAL A 142 -10.58 5.52 -12.08
C VAL A 142 -10.38 4.02 -12.18
N ARG A 143 -11.18 3.37 -13.01
CA ARG A 143 -10.96 1.98 -13.45
C ARG A 143 -10.89 1.91 -14.96
N ARG A 144 -9.90 1.17 -15.46
CA ARG A 144 -9.66 0.90 -16.88
C ARG A 144 -10.06 -0.56 -17.12
N ILE A 145 -11.23 -0.75 -17.70
CA ILE A 145 -11.90 -2.03 -17.85
C ILE A 145 -11.76 -2.47 -19.31
N ASP A 146 -11.39 -3.72 -19.54
CA ASP A 146 -11.44 -4.31 -20.87
C ASP A 146 -12.89 -4.35 -21.36
N ALA A 147 -13.16 -3.75 -22.52
CA ALA A 147 -14.47 -3.74 -23.17
C ALA A 147 -14.54 -4.72 -24.34
N GLY A 148 -13.51 -5.55 -24.54
CA GLY A 148 -13.34 -6.44 -25.69
C GLY A 148 -12.90 -5.71 -26.96
N ASN A 149 -12.53 -6.46 -27.99
CA ASN A 149 -12.11 -5.93 -29.30
C ASN A 149 -11.01 -4.85 -29.21
N ASP A 150 -10.01 -5.05 -28.35
CA ASP A 150 -8.91 -4.11 -28.08
C ASP A 150 -9.39 -2.71 -27.61
N CYS A 151 -10.61 -2.63 -27.05
CA CYS A 151 -11.18 -1.41 -26.50
C CYS A 151 -11.12 -1.42 -24.97
N ILE A 152 -10.72 -0.30 -24.39
CA ILE A 152 -10.71 -0.05 -22.95
C ILE A 152 -11.79 0.97 -22.60
N LEU A 153 -12.65 0.60 -21.68
CA LEU A 153 -13.59 1.49 -21.02
C LEU A 153 -12.94 2.08 -19.77
N VAL A 154 -12.74 3.39 -19.77
CA VAL A 154 -12.32 4.14 -18.59
C VAL A 154 -13.55 4.71 -17.91
N VAL A 155 -13.79 4.31 -16.67
CA VAL A 155 -14.87 4.86 -15.83
C VAL A 155 -14.29 5.67 -14.69
N HIS A 156 -14.93 6.80 -14.39
CA HIS A 156 -14.67 7.63 -13.23
C HIS A 156 -15.82 7.47 -12.25
N ILE A 157 -15.53 6.88 -11.09
CA ILE A 157 -16.49 6.67 -10.01
C ILE A 157 -16.56 7.95 -9.17
N ASN A 158 -17.78 8.45 -8.93
CA ASN A 158 -18.01 9.60 -8.07
C ASN A 158 -17.85 9.19 -6.60
N PHE A 159 -17.14 9.99 -5.80
CA PHE A 159 -16.93 9.68 -4.38
C PHE A 159 -18.19 9.89 -3.52
N ASP A 160 -18.94 10.96 -3.79
CA ASP A 160 -20.13 11.36 -3.04
C ASP A 160 -21.34 10.52 -3.42
N ASP A 161 -21.36 9.98 -4.64
CA ASP A 161 -22.42 9.10 -5.14
C ASP A 161 -21.86 7.94 -5.97
N PRO A 162 -21.20 6.93 -5.35
CA PRO A 162 -20.46 5.88 -6.05
C PRO A 162 -21.30 4.98 -6.95
N LYS A 163 -22.60 4.90 -6.69
CA LYS A 163 -23.57 4.13 -7.48
C LYS A 163 -24.23 4.95 -8.59
N SER A 164 -23.87 6.22 -8.76
CA SER A 164 -24.37 7.04 -9.88
C SER A 164 -23.79 6.58 -11.22
N LEU A 165 -24.41 7.04 -12.32
CA LEU A 165 -23.89 6.82 -13.67
C LEU A 165 -22.49 7.45 -13.77
N PRO A 166 -21.42 6.68 -14.04
CA PRO A 166 -20.08 7.21 -14.09
C PRO A 166 -19.85 8.06 -15.34
N GLU A 167 -18.87 8.96 -15.26
CA GLU A 167 -18.27 9.51 -16.48
C GLU A 167 -17.44 8.42 -17.16
N CYS A 168 -17.61 8.27 -18.47
CA CYS A 168 -16.95 7.21 -19.23
C CYS A 168 -16.17 7.74 -20.44
N ARG A 169 -15.06 7.08 -20.75
CA ARG A 169 -14.29 7.30 -21.98
C ARG A 169 -13.86 5.96 -22.58
N PHE A 170 -14.06 5.79 -23.88
CA PHE A 170 -13.55 4.62 -24.60
C PHE A 170 -12.18 4.93 -25.21
N ILE A 171 -11.25 3.97 -25.15
CA ILE A 171 -9.93 4.01 -25.77
C ILE A 171 -9.79 2.77 -26.63
N GLY A 172 -9.28 2.88 -27.86
CA GLY A 172 -9.04 1.74 -28.74
C GLY A 172 -8.25 2.16 -29.99
N PRO A 173 -7.83 1.20 -30.83
CA PRO A 173 -7.08 1.49 -32.05
C PRO A 173 -7.85 2.43 -33.00
N ALA A 174 -7.11 3.33 -33.66
CA ALA A 174 -7.67 4.42 -34.47
C ALA A 174 -8.56 3.97 -35.66
N PRO A 175 -8.46 2.72 -36.16
CA PRO A 175 -9.57 2.04 -36.83
C PRO A 175 -10.06 0.83 -36.00
N PRO A 176 -11.36 0.72 -35.65
CA PRO A 176 -12.53 1.27 -36.32
C PRO A 176 -13.22 2.39 -35.51
N ALA A 177 -13.07 3.64 -35.95
CA ALA A 177 -13.83 4.79 -35.46
C ALA A 177 -15.37 4.56 -35.44
N MET A 178 -15.86 3.63 -36.26
CA MET A 178 -17.26 3.22 -36.28
C MET A 178 -17.68 2.46 -35.02
N HIS A 179 -16.82 1.60 -34.46
CA HIS A 179 -17.12 0.84 -33.25
C HIS A 179 -17.09 1.74 -32.00
N MET A 180 -16.09 2.61 -31.88
CA MET A 180 -16.04 3.60 -30.78
C MET A 180 -17.22 4.58 -30.84
N ASN A 181 -17.57 5.11 -32.02
CA ASN A 181 -18.77 5.95 -32.18
C ASN A 181 -20.04 5.18 -31.81
N ASN A 182 -20.13 3.89 -32.14
CA ASN A 182 -21.25 3.05 -31.77
C ASN A 182 -21.33 2.87 -30.24
N LEU A 183 -20.23 2.58 -29.55
CA LEU A 183 -20.20 2.48 -28.09
C LEU A 183 -20.64 3.78 -27.41
N HIS A 184 -20.17 4.94 -27.90
CA HIS A 184 -20.65 6.24 -27.42
C HIS A 184 -22.15 6.46 -27.66
N MET A 185 -22.68 6.08 -28.83
CA MET A 185 -24.11 6.18 -29.13
C MET A 185 -24.95 5.23 -28.26
N ILE A 186 -24.50 3.99 -28.07
CA ILE A 186 -25.13 3.00 -27.20
C ILE A 186 -25.18 3.52 -25.77
N TRP A 187 -24.06 4.03 -25.23
CA TRP A 187 -23.99 4.63 -23.90
C TRP A 187 -24.97 5.78 -23.74
N ARG A 188 -24.96 6.75 -24.66
CA ARG A 188 -25.89 7.89 -24.62
C ARG A 188 -27.36 7.48 -24.71
N ARG A 189 -27.68 6.46 -25.51
CA ARG A 189 -29.05 5.96 -25.67
C ARG A 189 -29.53 5.21 -24.44
N ASN A 190 -28.65 4.43 -23.81
CA ASN A 190 -29.00 3.51 -22.73
C ASN A 190 -28.69 4.06 -21.33
N SER A 191 -28.06 5.22 -21.18
CA SER A 191 -27.70 5.82 -19.88
C SER A 191 -28.86 5.93 -18.89
N LYS A 192 -30.08 6.17 -19.40
CA LYS A 192 -31.32 6.22 -18.59
C LYS A 192 -31.71 4.89 -17.96
N LYS A 193 -31.09 3.78 -18.37
CA LYS A 193 -31.30 2.44 -17.81
C LYS A 193 -30.43 2.17 -16.58
N TRP A 194 -29.49 3.07 -16.26
CA TRP A 194 -28.66 2.97 -15.06
C TRP A 194 -29.55 3.01 -13.81
N SER A 195 -29.30 2.09 -12.89
CA SER A 195 -30.12 1.87 -11.71
C SER A 195 -29.21 1.59 -10.51
N LYS A 196 -29.39 2.34 -9.42
CA LYS A 196 -28.56 2.19 -8.20
C LYS A 196 -28.85 0.87 -7.46
N GLU A 197 -29.93 0.21 -7.83
CA GLU A 197 -30.38 -1.07 -7.30
C GLU A 197 -29.63 -2.26 -7.91
N LYS A 198 -29.01 -2.07 -9.09
CA LYS A 198 -28.18 -3.07 -9.76
C LYS A 198 -26.72 -2.93 -9.37
N SER A 199 -25.95 -4.00 -9.53
CA SER A 199 -24.49 -3.93 -9.35
C SER A 199 -23.86 -3.02 -10.41
N PHE A 200 -22.65 -2.51 -10.12
CA PHE A 200 -21.97 -1.63 -11.06
C PHE A 200 -21.61 -2.37 -12.37
N PRO A 201 -21.07 -3.61 -12.34
CA PRO A 201 -20.85 -4.42 -13.52
C PRO A 201 -22.13 -4.70 -14.33
N GLU A 202 -23.22 -5.09 -13.66
CA GLU A 202 -24.51 -5.36 -14.33
C GLU A 202 -25.03 -4.13 -15.07
N ASN A 203 -24.88 -2.94 -14.48
CA ASN A 203 -25.26 -1.71 -15.14
C ASN A 203 -24.41 -1.43 -16.39
N LEU A 204 -23.10 -1.65 -16.32
CA LEU A 204 -22.21 -1.46 -17.48
C LEU A 204 -22.61 -2.40 -18.63
N GLU A 205 -22.80 -3.68 -18.35
CA GLU A 205 -23.23 -4.68 -19.35
C GLU A 205 -24.63 -4.35 -19.91
N CYS A 206 -25.55 -3.90 -19.06
CA CYS A 206 -26.89 -3.48 -19.47
C CYS A 206 -26.87 -2.26 -20.40
N ILE A 207 -25.99 -1.30 -20.15
CA ILE A 207 -25.83 -0.12 -21.00
C ILE A 207 -25.18 -0.50 -22.32
N LEU A 208 -24.08 -1.26 -22.29
CA LEU A 208 -23.33 -1.64 -23.48
C LEU A 208 -24.07 -2.69 -24.34
N GLY A 209 -25.01 -3.41 -23.74
CA GLY A 209 -25.78 -4.46 -24.42
C GLY A 209 -24.92 -5.70 -24.74
N THR A 210 -23.84 -5.90 -24.01
CA THR A 210 -22.90 -7.02 -24.17
C THR A 210 -22.29 -7.36 -22.82
N GLU A 211 -21.92 -8.63 -22.64
CA GLU A 211 -21.18 -9.08 -21.47
C GLU A 211 -19.75 -8.57 -21.56
N LEU A 212 -19.21 -8.10 -20.44
CA LEU A 212 -17.84 -7.62 -20.38
C LEU A 212 -16.89 -8.78 -20.09
N PRO A 213 -15.64 -8.73 -20.61
CA PRO A 213 -14.59 -9.65 -20.22
C PRO A 213 -14.49 -9.73 -18.69
N LYS A 214 -14.78 -10.91 -18.15
CA LYS A 214 -14.55 -11.22 -16.75
C LYS A 214 -13.05 -11.39 -16.52
N PRO A 215 -12.55 -11.21 -15.29
CA PRO A 215 -11.21 -11.65 -14.95
C PRO A 215 -11.12 -13.11 -15.38
N GLN A 216 -10.23 -13.40 -16.33
CA GLN A 216 -9.85 -14.80 -16.54
C GLN A 216 -9.35 -15.24 -15.19
N GLY A 217 -10.00 -16.25 -14.62
CA GLY A 217 -9.51 -16.82 -13.39
C GLY A 217 -8.00 -17.00 -13.55
N LEU A 218 -7.23 -16.40 -12.64
CA LEU A 218 -6.35 -17.28 -11.88
C LEU A 218 -7.25 -18.47 -11.61
N GLN A 219 -6.96 -19.61 -12.24
CA GLN A 219 -7.72 -20.82 -11.97
C GLN A 219 -7.99 -20.86 -10.47
N GLU A 220 -9.10 -21.46 -10.09
CA GLU A 220 -9.20 -22.10 -8.80
C GLU A 220 -7.99 -23.06 -8.68
N GLU A 221 -6.84 -22.49 -8.34
CA GLU A 221 -5.77 -23.11 -7.60
C GLU A 221 -6.33 -23.18 -6.18
N ASP A 222 -7.29 -24.12 -6.07
CA ASP A 222 -7.49 -25.00 -4.94
C ASP A 222 -6.34 -24.84 -3.94
N ASP A 223 -6.67 -24.27 -2.78
CA ASP A 223 -5.82 -24.27 -1.58
C ASP A 223 -4.32 -24.03 -1.86
N HIS A 224 -3.97 -23.01 -2.64
CA HIS A 224 -2.60 -22.55 -2.67
C HIS A 224 -2.30 -21.87 -1.35
N GLN A 225 -1.85 -22.69 -0.40
CA GLN A 225 -0.84 -22.33 0.60
C GLN A 225 -0.16 -21.06 0.13
N GLN A 226 -0.46 -19.95 0.81
CA GLN A 226 0.20 -18.68 0.58
C GLN A 226 1.69 -18.99 0.46
N VAL A 227 2.25 -18.91 -0.76
CA VAL A 227 3.63 -19.33 -1.01
C VAL A 227 4.52 -18.23 -0.46
N GLU A 228 4.66 -18.26 0.85
CA GLU A 228 5.49 -17.39 1.64
C GLU A 228 6.96 -17.77 1.43
N CYS A 229 7.83 -16.77 1.49
CA CYS A 229 9.25 -17.03 1.55
C CYS A 229 9.58 -17.82 2.82
N GLY A 230 10.29 -18.95 2.69
CA GLY A 230 10.74 -19.75 3.83
C GLY A 230 11.77 -19.08 4.76
N ILE A 231 12.06 -17.80 4.58
CA ILE A 231 13.00 -17.05 5.43
C ILE A 231 12.26 -15.89 6.11
N CYS A 232 11.59 -15.03 5.34
CA CYS A 232 10.90 -13.86 5.91
C CYS A 232 9.40 -14.09 6.17
N TYR A 233 8.85 -15.25 5.77
CA TYR A 233 7.43 -15.60 5.88
C TYR A 233 6.48 -14.59 5.23
N ALA A 234 6.99 -13.74 4.33
CA ALA A 234 6.20 -12.80 3.56
C ALA A 234 6.01 -13.32 2.14
N GLN A 235 4.85 -13.01 1.56
CA GLN A 235 4.57 -13.30 0.16
C GLN A 235 5.32 -12.33 -0.79
N PHE A 236 5.48 -11.07 -0.37
CA PHE A 236 6.11 -10.01 -1.14
C PHE A 236 7.20 -9.33 -0.29
N LEU A 237 8.29 -8.89 -0.92
CA LEU A 237 9.25 -8.01 -0.27
C LEU A 237 8.59 -6.65 0.06
N PRO A 238 9.05 -5.93 1.10
CA PRO A 238 8.55 -4.59 1.43
C PRO A 238 8.68 -3.64 0.24
N THR A 239 7.76 -2.67 0.17
CA THR A 239 7.90 -1.57 -0.78
C THR A 239 8.88 -0.55 -0.22
N ASP A 240 10.11 -0.54 -0.73
CA ASP A 240 11.19 0.33 -0.27
C ASP A 240 11.98 0.89 -1.47
N GLU A 241 12.31 2.18 -1.45
CA GLU A 241 13.13 2.82 -2.48
C GLU A 241 14.55 2.24 -2.52
N GLU A 242 15.08 1.77 -1.38
CA GLU A 242 16.39 1.11 -1.30
C GLU A 242 16.41 -0.25 -2.00
N LEU A 243 15.26 -0.92 -2.11
CA LEU A 243 15.10 -2.20 -2.80
C LEU A 243 14.93 -2.04 -4.32
N GLY A 244 14.77 -0.80 -4.81
CA GLY A 244 14.69 -0.48 -6.23
C GLY A 244 13.67 -1.35 -6.99
N THR A 245 14.13 -2.06 -8.03
CA THR A 245 13.29 -2.93 -8.87
C THR A 245 12.78 -4.20 -8.15
N ARG A 246 13.28 -4.50 -6.94
CA ARG A 246 12.88 -5.67 -6.13
C ARG A 246 11.86 -5.33 -5.05
N SER A 247 11.53 -4.06 -4.92
CA SER A 247 10.43 -3.57 -4.10
C SER A 247 9.13 -4.28 -4.52
N GLY A 248 8.45 -4.93 -3.58
CA GLY A 248 7.19 -5.63 -3.86
C GLY A 248 7.29 -6.94 -4.67
N THR A 249 8.47 -7.52 -4.89
CA THR A 249 8.57 -8.79 -5.64
C THR A 249 8.09 -9.99 -4.83
N ARG A 250 7.39 -10.93 -5.48
CA ARG A 250 7.04 -12.25 -4.94
C ARG A 250 8.29 -13.13 -4.82
N THR A 251 8.18 -14.25 -4.09
CA THR A 251 9.16 -15.35 -4.17
C THR A 251 9.49 -15.70 -5.63
N ASP A 252 10.78 -15.73 -5.93
CA ASP A 252 11.35 -15.89 -7.27
C ASP A 252 12.42 -17.00 -7.32
N TYR A 253 12.64 -17.69 -6.20
CA TYR A 253 13.53 -18.83 -6.09
C TYR A 253 12.83 -20.01 -5.41
N THR A 254 12.85 -21.19 -6.02
CA THR A 254 12.30 -22.42 -5.43
C THR A 254 13.39 -23.49 -5.36
N CYS A 255 13.50 -24.16 -4.23
CA CYS A 255 14.45 -25.26 -4.06
C CYS A 255 14.15 -26.40 -5.05
N GLU A 256 15.18 -26.84 -5.79
CA GLU A 256 15.06 -27.87 -6.82
C GLU A 256 14.77 -29.28 -6.26
N ASN A 257 14.98 -29.49 -4.95
CA ASN A 257 14.59 -30.73 -4.30
C ASN A 257 13.07 -30.82 -4.22
N ILE A 258 12.49 -31.72 -5.03
CA ILE A 258 11.05 -31.98 -5.15
C ILE A 258 10.41 -32.32 -3.79
N SER A 259 11.14 -32.97 -2.89
CA SER A 259 10.65 -33.29 -1.53
C SER A 259 10.63 -32.07 -0.58
N CYS A 260 11.39 -31.02 -0.90
CA CYS A 260 11.43 -29.78 -0.13
C CYS A 260 10.46 -28.73 -0.67
N ASN A 261 10.58 -28.41 -1.97
CA ASN A 261 9.73 -27.46 -2.71
C ASN A 261 9.52 -26.09 -2.02
N LYS A 262 10.47 -25.67 -1.17
CA LYS A 262 10.38 -24.38 -0.46
C LYS A 262 10.74 -23.22 -1.39
N SER A 263 9.95 -22.16 -1.30
CA SER A 263 10.10 -20.93 -2.08
C SER A 263 10.72 -19.83 -1.24
N PHE A 264 11.48 -18.95 -1.88
CA PHE A 264 12.21 -17.86 -1.25
C PHE A 264 12.21 -16.63 -2.16
N HIS A 265 12.38 -15.45 -1.57
CA HIS A 265 12.92 -14.32 -2.32
C HIS A 265 14.42 -14.55 -2.50
N SER A 266 14.93 -14.34 -3.71
CA SER A 266 16.35 -14.46 -4.04
C SER A 266 17.18 -13.54 -3.16
N LEU A 267 16.64 -12.39 -2.75
CA LEU A 267 17.27 -11.48 -1.79
C LEU A 267 17.41 -12.12 -0.40
N CYS A 268 16.33 -12.65 0.18
CA CYS A 268 16.37 -13.34 1.47
C CYS A 268 17.33 -14.54 1.44
N LEU A 269 17.32 -15.32 0.36
CA LEU A 269 18.23 -16.46 0.22
C LEU A 269 19.68 -16.01 0.04
N THR A 270 19.92 -14.93 -0.71
CA THR A 270 21.27 -14.34 -0.87
C THR A 270 21.82 -13.89 0.48
N ASP A 271 21.04 -13.17 1.28
CA ASP A 271 21.48 -12.68 2.59
C ASP A 271 21.70 -13.82 3.58
N TRP A 272 20.83 -14.83 3.55
CA TRP A 272 21.03 -16.06 4.31
C TRP A 272 22.35 -16.75 3.93
N LEU A 273 22.60 -16.97 2.64
CA LEU A 273 23.81 -17.64 2.17
C LEU A 273 25.08 -16.82 2.48
N ARG A 274 25.02 -15.48 2.43
CA ARG A 274 26.15 -14.61 2.86
C ARG A 274 26.49 -14.74 4.34
N SER A 275 25.53 -15.13 5.18
CA SER A 275 25.77 -15.35 6.62
C SER A 275 26.46 -16.69 6.93
N ILE A 276 26.57 -17.60 5.95
CA ILE A 276 27.12 -18.94 6.12
C ILE A 276 28.57 -19.00 5.62
N THR A 277 29.48 -19.47 6.46
CA THR A 277 30.93 -19.52 6.17
C THR A 277 31.34 -20.52 5.10
N THR A 278 30.51 -21.53 4.82
CA THR A 278 30.77 -22.56 3.79
C THR A 278 30.22 -22.20 2.41
N THR A 279 29.47 -21.09 2.29
CA THR A 279 28.95 -20.60 1.01
C THR A 279 30.10 -20.22 0.09
N ARG A 280 30.01 -20.67 -1.17
CA ARG A 280 30.98 -20.36 -2.21
C ARG A 280 30.38 -19.34 -3.17
N GLN A 281 31.17 -18.36 -3.59
CA GLN A 281 30.77 -17.45 -4.66
C GLN A 281 31.58 -17.74 -5.92
N SER A 282 30.91 -17.80 -7.07
CA SER A 282 31.56 -17.78 -8.38
C SER A 282 30.87 -16.74 -9.24
N PHE A 283 31.63 -15.73 -9.68
CA PHE A 283 31.10 -14.55 -10.37
C PHE A 283 29.93 -13.90 -9.59
N ASP A 284 28.76 -13.83 -10.21
CA ASP A 284 27.52 -13.29 -9.71
C ASP A 284 26.58 -14.38 -9.19
N VAL A 285 27.08 -15.56 -8.83
CA VAL A 285 26.26 -16.65 -8.26
C VAL A 285 26.83 -17.14 -6.92
N LEU A 286 25.98 -17.22 -5.91
CA LEU A 286 26.27 -17.88 -4.63
C LEU A 286 25.79 -19.33 -4.67
N PHE A 287 26.67 -20.23 -4.24
CA PHE A 287 26.42 -21.65 -4.09
C PHE A 287 26.48 -22.00 -2.61
N GLY A 288 25.42 -22.61 -2.10
CA GLY A 288 25.37 -23.09 -0.73
C GLY A 288 24.28 -24.14 -0.58
N ASN A 289 23.69 -24.23 0.60
CA ASN A 289 22.70 -25.25 0.93
C ASN A 289 21.35 -24.61 1.29
N CYS A 290 20.26 -25.26 0.88
CA CYS A 290 18.90 -24.87 1.22
C CYS A 290 18.72 -24.85 2.76
N PRO A 291 18.10 -23.81 3.35
CA PRO A 291 17.89 -23.74 4.81
C PRO A 291 17.03 -24.88 5.38
N TYR A 292 16.25 -25.57 4.54
CA TYR A 292 15.28 -26.58 4.99
C TYR A 292 15.76 -28.02 4.79
N CYS A 293 16.25 -28.35 3.59
CA CYS A 293 16.64 -29.72 3.23
C CYS A 293 18.16 -29.92 3.14
N SER A 294 18.95 -28.85 3.27
CA SER A 294 20.40 -28.86 3.10
C SER A 294 20.91 -29.25 1.70
N ASP A 295 20.04 -29.44 0.72
CA ASP A 295 20.45 -29.69 -0.66
C ASP A 295 21.09 -28.46 -1.32
N PRO A 296 21.96 -28.65 -2.32
CA PRO A 296 22.62 -27.56 -3.00
C PRO A 296 21.64 -26.56 -3.61
N VAL A 297 21.92 -25.26 -3.41
CA VAL A 297 21.19 -24.14 -4.01
C VAL A 297 22.19 -23.18 -4.66
N ALA A 298 21.77 -22.56 -5.76
CA ALA A 298 22.54 -21.58 -6.51
C ALA A 298 21.69 -20.34 -6.79
N VAL A 299 22.03 -19.19 -6.21
CA VAL A 299 21.27 -17.94 -6.36
C VAL A 299 22.12 -16.85 -7.02
N LYS A 300 21.54 -16.15 -7.99
CA LYS A 300 22.21 -15.07 -8.70
C LYS A 300 22.17 -13.77 -7.88
N ILE A 301 23.34 -13.21 -7.61
CA ILE A 301 23.51 -11.88 -7.05
C ILE A 301 23.24 -10.87 -8.16
N SER A 302 22.02 -10.37 -8.27
CA SER A 302 21.78 -9.14 -9.03
C SER A 302 22.46 -7.99 -8.27
N ASN A 303 23.43 -7.31 -8.88
CA ASN A 303 23.97 -6.07 -8.35
C ASN A 303 23.41 -4.91 -9.19
N LYS A 304 22.73 -3.99 -8.49
CA LYS A 304 21.94 -2.84 -8.97
C LYS A 304 20.51 -3.18 -9.38
#